data_AF-A0A0G1R4J1-F1
#
_entry.id   AF-A0A0G1R4J1-F1
#
_cell.length_a   1.000
_cell.length_b   1.000
_cell.length_c   1.000
_cell.angle_alpha   90.00
_cell.angle_beta   90.00
_cell.angle_gamma   90.00
#
_symmetry.space_group_name_H-M   'P 1'
#
loop_
_entity.id
_entity.type
_entity.pdbx_description
1 polymer ?
#
loop_
_entity_poly.entity_id
_entity_poly.type
_entity_poly.pdbx_seq_one_letter_code
_entity_poly.pdbx_strand_id
1 'polypeptide(L)'
;MARRDYYLSVAGWRNQRHTVIEGNTLMMEVTLAACQHCPICSQRIRTVETRLRETNATWRWESAGNGLYLAVELPAETMQVGDYLTRLLGVSIRVTG
;
A
#
# COMPACT_ATOMS: atom_id res chain seq x y z
N MET A 1 -10.12 10.18 15.12
CA MET A 1 -10.59 9.93 13.75
C MET A 1 -10.94 8.45 13.63
N ALA A 2 -11.99 8.09 12.90
CA ALA A 2 -12.43 6.69 12.78
C ALA A 2 -11.48 5.92 11.86
N ARG A 3 -11.01 4.75 12.33
CA ARG A 3 -10.30 3.77 11.50
C ARG A 3 -11.23 3.28 10.38
N ARG A 4 -10.71 3.17 9.17
CA ARG A 4 -11.44 2.62 8.02
C ARG A 4 -10.62 1.52 7.37
N ASP A 5 -11.20 0.34 7.28
CA ASP A 5 -10.59 -0.83 6.65
C ASP A 5 -11.33 -1.10 5.32
N TYR A 6 -10.59 -1.44 4.28
CA TYR A 6 -11.12 -1.85 2.97
C TYR A 6 -10.06 -2.66 2.21
N TYR A 7 -10.46 -3.26 1.09
CA TYR A 7 -9.56 -4.06 0.27
C TYR A 7 -9.18 -3.34 -1.02
N LEU A 8 -7.96 -3.58 -1.50
CA LEU A 8 -7.47 -3.05 -2.77
C LEU A 8 -7.11 -4.17 -3.72
N SER A 9 -7.53 -4.04 -4.98
CA SER A 9 -6.98 -4.82 -6.09
C SER A 9 -5.84 -4.06 -6.74
N VAL A 10 -4.66 -4.68 -6.83
CA VAL A 10 -3.48 -4.13 -7.50
C VAL A 10 -3.26 -4.90 -8.79
N ALA A 11 -3.12 -4.21 -9.92
CA ALA A 11 -2.88 -4.85 -11.20
C ALA A 11 -1.62 -5.74 -11.16
N GLY A 12 -1.76 -6.98 -11.62
CA GLY A 12 -0.68 -7.99 -11.61
C GLY A 12 -0.49 -8.70 -10.26
N TRP A 13 -1.32 -8.43 -9.26
CA TRP A 13 -1.26 -9.11 -7.96
C TRP A 13 -2.46 -10.05 -7.80
N ARG A 14 -2.20 -11.28 -7.34
CA ARG A 14 -3.21 -12.35 -7.32
C ARG A 14 -4.30 -12.16 -6.26
N ASN A 15 -3.95 -11.58 -5.11
CA ASN A 15 -4.86 -11.41 -3.97
C ASN A 15 -5.05 -9.92 -3.68
N GLN A 16 -6.24 -9.59 -3.19
CA GLN A 16 -6.55 -8.28 -2.61
C GLN A 16 -5.60 -7.95 -1.47
N ARG A 17 -5.38 -6.65 -1.27
CA ARG A 17 -4.55 -6.11 -0.19
C ARG A 17 -5.43 -5.42 0.83
N HIS A 18 -5.30 -5.88 2.07
CA HIS A 18 -5.91 -5.20 3.18
C HIS A 18 -5.31 -3.79 3.30
N THR A 19 -6.16 -2.80 3.43
CA THR A 19 -5.76 -1.40 3.56
C THR A 19 -6.53 -0.74 4.68
N VAL A 20 -5.82 0.05 5.47
CA VAL A 20 -6.35 0.73 6.65
C VAL A 20 -6.02 2.21 6.54
N ILE A 21 -6.98 3.08 6.84
CA ILE A 21 -6.70 4.48 7.10
C ILE A 21 -6.90 4.75 8.59
N GLU A 22 -5.86 5.31 9.20
CA GLU A 22 -5.87 5.78 10.58
C GLU A 22 -5.31 7.19 10.64
N GLY A 23 -6.15 8.16 11.03
CA GLY A 23 -5.77 9.56 10.99
C GLY A 23 -5.47 10.02 9.56
N ASN A 24 -4.25 10.51 9.35
CA ASN A 24 -3.73 10.90 8.03
C ASN A 24 -2.79 9.84 7.42
N THR A 25 -2.73 8.64 7.99
CA THR A 25 -1.86 7.57 7.50
C THR A 25 -2.69 6.50 6.83
N LEU A 26 -2.30 6.13 5.61
CA LEU A 26 -2.79 4.96 4.92
C LEU A 26 -1.77 3.84 5.05
N MET A 27 -2.22 2.66 5.44
CA MET A 27 -1.43 1.44 5.54
C MET A 27 -1.97 0.41 4.55
N MET A 28 -1.17 0.00 3.56
CA MET A 28 -1.54 -0.99 2.56
C MET A 28 -0.67 -2.24 2.71
N GLU A 29 -1.27 -3.41 2.83
CA GLU A 29 -0.54 -4.68 2.81
C GLU A 29 0.19 -4.86 1.47
N VAL A 30 1.48 -5.16 1.50
CA VAL A 30 2.27 -5.47 0.30
C VAL A 30 2.52 -6.97 0.19
N THR A 31 2.83 -7.62 1.30
CA THR A 31 3.03 -9.07 1.36
C THR A 31 2.66 -9.59 2.74
N LEU A 32 2.34 -10.88 2.82
CA LEU A 32 2.39 -11.60 4.08
C LEU A 32 3.84 -11.68 4.57
N ALA A 33 4.05 -11.56 5.88
CA ALA A 33 5.37 -11.62 6.50
C ALA A 33 6.08 -12.94 6.18
N ALA A 34 5.37 -14.06 6.26
CA ALA A 34 5.88 -15.39 5.90
C ALA A 34 6.30 -15.51 4.42
N CYS A 35 5.83 -14.63 3.53
CA CYS A 35 6.07 -14.69 2.09
C CYS A 35 7.07 -13.63 1.61
N GLN A 36 7.54 -12.72 2.46
CA GLN A 36 8.31 -11.54 2.04
C GLN A 36 9.64 -11.89 1.33
N HIS A 37 10.23 -13.04 1.67
CA HIS A 37 11.49 -13.52 1.11
C HIS A 37 11.31 -14.32 -0.19
N CYS A 38 10.08 -14.59 -0.63
CA CYS A 38 9.86 -15.25 -1.91
C CYS A 38 10.20 -14.28 -3.07
N PRO A 39 10.67 -14.77 -4.23
CA PRO A 39 11.11 -13.91 -5.33
C PRO A 39 10.07 -12.87 -5.75
N ILE A 40 8.79 -13.27 -5.82
CA ILE A 40 7.69 -12.42 -6.26
C ILE A 40 7.41 -11.32 -5.23
N CYS A 41 7.34 -11.65 -3.94
CA CYS A 41 7.05 -10.65 -2.90
C CYS A 41 8.24 -9.72 -2.66
N SER A 42 9.47 -10.24 -2.69
CA SER A 42 10.67 -9.41 -2.65
C SER A 42 10.74 -8.46 -3.86
N GLN A 43 10.33 -8.91 -5.05
CA GLN A 43 10.23 -8.03 -6.22
C GLN A 43 9.17 -6.94 -6.03
N ARG A 44 7.98 -7.29 -5.50
CA ARG A 44 6.93 -6.31 -5.19
C ARG A 44 7.42 -5.23 -4.22
N ILE A 45 8.08 -5.63 -3.13
CA ILE A 45 8.67 -4.71 -2.15
C ILE A 45 9.65 -3.76 -2.87
N ARG A 46 10.61 -4.30 -3.63
CA ARG A 46 11.58 -3.48 -4.36
C ARG A 46 10.92 -2.52 -5.34
N THR A 47 9.92 -2.97 -6.10
CA THR A 47 9.18 -2.11 -7.03
C THR A 47 8.48 -0.97 -6.30
N VAL A 48 7.83 -1.26 -5.17
CA VAL A 48 7.20 -0.24 -4.33
C VAL A 48 8.23 0.76 -3.82
N GLU A 49 9.37 0.31 -3.27
CA GLU A 49 10.43 1.20 -2.79
C GLU A 49 11.02 2.07 -3.89
N THR A 50 11.30 1.50 -5.06
CA THR A 50 11.82 2.26 -6.21
C THR A 50 10.86 3.39 -6.57
N ARG A 51 9.55 3.12 -6.64
CA ARG A 51 8.54 4.13 -6.96
C ARG A 51 8.43 5.19 -5.88
N LEU A 52 8.43 4.81 -4.62
CA LEU A 52 8.35 5.75 -3.51
C LEU A 52 9.56 6.69 -3.44
N ARG A 53 10.76 6.20 -3.78
CA ARG A 53 11.97 7.03 -3.86
C ARG A 53 11.93 8.07 -5.00
N GLU A 54 11.08 7.88 -6.00
CA GLU A 54 10.83 8.85 -7.08
C GLU A 54 9.81 9.94 -6.65
N THR A 55 9.31 9.88 -5.42
CA THR A 55 8.24 10.75 -4.91
C THR A 55 8.68 11.51 -3.65
N ASN A 56 7.98 12.59 -3.32
CA ASN A 56 8.17 13.33 -2.07
C ASN A 56 7.25 12.84 -0.93
N ALA A 57 6.63 11.66 -1.07
CA ALA A 57 5.73 11.14 -0.05
C ALA A 57 6.52 10.72 1.20
N THR A 58 6.00 11.02 2.39
CA THR A 58 6.49 10.41 3.63
C THR A 58 5.99 8.97 3.70
N TRP A 59 6.89 8.01 3.80
CA TRP A 59 6.53 6.60 3.86
C TRP A 59 7.45 5.80 4.80
N ARG A 60 6.93 4.69 5.32
CA ARG A 60 7.69 3.70 6.08
C ARG A 60 7.09 2.31 5.92
N TRP A 61 7.91 1.30 6.17
CA TRP A 61 7.44 -0.07 6.32
C TRP A 61 6.95 -0.31 7.74
N GLU A 62 5.78 -0.94 7.89
CA GLU A 62 5.26 -1.39 9.17
C GLU A 62 4.94 -2.87 9.12
N SER A 63 5.27 -3.58 10.20
CA SER A 63 4.85 -4.97 10.39
C SER A 63 3.61 -4.99 11.28
N ALA A 64 2.49 -5.48 10.76
CA ALA A 64 1.23 -5.56 11.48
C ALA A 64 0.55 -6.91 11.25
N GLY A 65 0.20 -7.60 12.34
CA GLY A 65 -0.30 -8.97 12.27
C GLY A 65 0.69 -9.90 11.55
N ASN A 66 0.24 -10.56 10.48
CA ASN A 66 1.07 -11.42 9.63
C ASN A 66 1.42 -10.78 8.28
N GLY A 67 1.44 -9.45 8.19
CA GLY A 67 1.69 -8.71 6.95
C GLY A 67 2.77 -7.64 7.09
N LEU A 68 3.43 -7.35 5.98
CA LEU A 68 4.27 -6.18 5.77
C LEU A 68 3.44 -5.13 5.04
N TYR A 69 3.26 -3.98 5.69
CA TYR A 69 2.44 -2.88 5.23
C TYR A 69 3.29 -1.69 4.81
N LEU A 70 2.94 -1.08 3.69
CA LEU A 70 3.38 0.25 3.30
C LEU A 70 2.53 1.27 4.06
N ALA A 71 3.11 2.04 4.97
CA ALA A 71 2.48 3.19 5.60
C ALA A 71 2.90 4.48 4.87
N VAL A 72 1.93 5.26 4.39
CA VAL A 72 2.12 6.53 3.67
C VAL A 72 1.24 7.61 4.25
N GLU A 73 1.74 8.84 4.31
CA GLU A 73 0.93 9.99 4.68
C GLU A 73 0.01 10.39 3.52
N LEU A 74 -1.28 10.51 3.79
CA LEU A 74 -2.25 11.01 2.84
C LEU A 74 -2.03 12.52 2.63
N PRO A 75 -2.15 13.02 1.38
CA PRO A 75 -2.18 14.46 1.15
C PRO A 75 -3.42 15.07 1.81
N ALA A 76 -3.35 16.35 2.20
CA ALA A 76 -4.47 17.07 2.81
C ALA A 76 -5.70 17.20 1.89
N GLU A 77 -5.52 16.96 0.59
CA GLU A 77 -6.58 16.99 -0.41
C GLU A 77 -7.43 15.72 -0.40
N THR A 78 -8.72 15.86 -0.69
CA THR A 78 -9.71 14.78 -0.82
C THR A 78 -9.50 13.93 -2.08
N MET A 79 -8.32 13.34 -2.25
CA MET A 79 -8.07 12.38 -3.31
C MET A 79 -8.63 11.01 -2.92
N GLN A 80 -9.26 10.32 -3.87
CA GLN A 80 -9.66 8.94 -3.65
C GLN A 80 -8.42 8.05 -3.47
N VAL A 81 -8.48 7.13 -2.51
CA VAL A 81 -7.34 6.27 -2.14
C VAL A 81 -6.74 5.53 -3.34
N GLY A 82 -7.60 4.91 -4.16
CA GLY A 82 -7.16 4.16 -5.33
C GLY A 82 -6.38 5.02 -6.32
N ASP A 83 -6.83 6.27 -6.52
CA ASP A 83 -6.17 7.21 -7.41
C ASP A 83 -4.82 7.69 -6.82
N TYR A 84 -4.79 7.98 -5.53
CA TYR A 84 -3.57 8.37 -4.83
C TYR A 84 -2.51 7.28 -4.93
N LEU A 85 -2.86 6.04 -4.58
CA LEU A 85 -1.94 4.90 -4.66
C LEU A 85 -1.56 4.56 -6.10
N THR A 86 -2.48 4.72 -7.07
CA THR A 86 -2.17 4.53 -8.48
C THR A 86 -1.12 5.51 -8.96
N ARG A 87 -1.23 6.79 -8.58
CA ARG A 87 -0.22 7.81 -8.90
C ARG A 87 1.10 7.54 -8.19
N LEU A 88 1.04 7.19 -6.91
CA LEU A 88 2.20 6.97 -6.07
C LEU A 88 3.03 5.76 -6.51
N LEU A 89 2.37 4.66 -6.89
CA LEU A 89 3.02 3.38 -7.20
C LEU A 89 3.14 3.13 -8.71
N GLY A 90 2.53 3.96 -9.55
CA GLY A 90 2.56 3.81 -11.01
C GLY A 90 1.92 2.51 -11.51
N VAL A 91 0.99 1.93 -10.74
CA VAL A 91 0.26 0.70 -11.06
C VAL A 91 -1.22 0.92 -10.80
N SER A 92 -2.09 0.37 -11.63
CA SER A 92 -3.54 0.52 -11.43
C SER A 92 -3.99 -0.16 -10.14
N ILE A 93 -4.64 0.62 -9.28
CA ILE A 93 -5.17 0.19 -7.98
C ILE A 93 -6.63 0.58 -7.88
N ARG A 94 -7.48 -0.37 -7.45
CA ARG A 94 -8.93 -0.16 -7.29
C ARG A 94 -9.36 -0.58 -5.90
N VAL A 95 -10.20 0.25 -5.27
CA VAL A 95 -10.89 -0.12 -4.03
C VAL A 95 -11.91 -1.22 -4.35
N THR A 96 -11.87 -2.28 -3.57
CA THR A 96 -12.81 -3.39 -3.59
C THR A 96 -13.44 -3.50 -2.21
N GLY A 97 -14.76 -3.75 -2.18
CA GLY A 97 -15.63 -3.63 -1.00
C GLY A 97 -15.07 -4.15 0.31
#